data_AF-A0A1Z5J1Y6-F1
#
_entry.id   AF-A0A1Z5J1Y6-F1
#
_cell.length_a   1.000
_cell.length_b   1.000
_cell.length_c   1.000
_cell.angle_alpha   90.00
_cell.angle_beta   90.00
_cell.angle_gamma   90.00
#
_symmetry.space_group_name_H-M   'P 1'
#
loop_
_entity.id
_entity.type
_entity.pdbx_description
1 polymer ?
#
loop_
_entity_poly.entity_id
_entity_poly.type
_entity_poly.pdbx_seq_one_letter_code
_entity_poly.pdbx_strand_id
1 'polypeptide(L)'
;MLSCLMLLMAGLGIMANRPLTGFAAVSVRVQLPENVRATGQSVTMRVYELDRRVQQKSNWHALQQQVAEKPPMAINQYVRQNHLKALAAVSGQAEVKFGGRFGRAYLLVQDTKLQPFVSQSWVQPLMLKVTDQMETLDAKGTSIAERPYFYKYGTKTNGATHPLAGAQFVLTQQVAGQLLYLTKNGGWSSIRSESSIQRFTSDKEGLVRYDGPTLSPGNYEFREVDAPKGYEISQAAEHVNVHIPANGKIQVQGTALESLVAGRVPKIVTTQRSLRVYNPQQLATGNSETDDKSVNGGTNNGQAIVSTHDKDKTARSSKRKPPFWLPQTNEERTTFAVVGGLIILAATGLLRHYRHTYTSKKER
;
A
#
# COMPACT_ATOMS: atom_id res chain seq x y z
N MET A 1 14.38 22.18 80.53
CA MET A 1 13.46 21.03 80.63
C MET A 1 14.08 19.86 79.87
N LEU A 2 14.00 18.67 80.47
CA LEU A 2 14.23 17.30 79.96
C LEU A 2 14.40 17.19 78.42
N SER A 3 15.46 16.61 77.85
CA SER A 3 15.93 15.20 77.90
C SER A 3 14.86 14.13 77.63
N CYS A 4 14.89 13.57 76.42
CA CYS A 4 14.49 12.20 76.08
C CYS A 4 15.09 11.90 74.68
N LEU A 5 16.25 11.23 74.55
CA LEU A 5 16.55 9.80 74.74
C LEU A 5 16.04 8.92 73.57
N MET A 6 17.01 8.42 72.78
CA MET A 6 17.17 7.10 72.12
C MET A 6 15.95 6.46 71.41
N LEU A 7 16.04 5.63 70.35
CA LEU A 7 17.03 4.74 69.70
C LEU A 7 16.32 4.42 68.33
N LEU A 8 16.90 3.92 67.23
CA LEU A 8 17.41 2.55 67.05
C LEU A 8 17.65 2.36 65.52
N MET A 9 18.87 1.93 65.18
CA MET A 9 19.31 1.02 64.09
C MET A 9 18.66 1.07 62.69
N ALA A 10 19.50 1.10 61.65
CA ALA A 10 19.58 -0.02 60.69
C ALA A 10 20.73 0.15 59.68
N GLY A 11 21.56 -0.89 59.58
CA GLY A 11 22.02 -1.42 58.30
C GLY A 11 23.29 -0.84 57.70
N LEU A 12 24.45 -1.42 58.07
CA LEU A 12 25.56 -1.57 57.12
C LEU A 12 25.05 -2.37 55.90
N GLY A 13 24.63 -1.65 54.87
CA GLY A 13 24.39 -2.20 53.54
C GLY A 13 25.71 -2.47 52.86
N ILE A 14 26.13 -3.73 52.94
CA ILE A 14 27.24 -4.34 52.19
C ILE A 14 27.20 -3.85 50.73
N MET A 15 28.30 -3.22 50.31
CA MET A 15 28.55 -2.91 48.91
C MET A 15 28.60 -4.21 48.10
N ALA A 16 27.47 -4.60 47.54
CA ALA A 16 27.39 -5.65 46.55
C ALA A 16 28.03 -5.16 45.25
N ASN A 17 29.30 -5.51 45.10
CA ASN A 17 30.05 -5.78 43.87
C ASN A 17 29.39 -5.27 42.58
N ARG A 18 29.74 -4.03 42.18
CA ARG A 18 29.46 -3.54 40.81
C ARG A 18 30.30 -4.37 39.83
N PRO A 19 29.71 -4.97 38.79
CA PRO A 19 30.52 -5.43 37.67
C PRO A 19 31.05 -4.20 36.93
N LEU A 20 32.33 -3.87 37.14
CA LEU A 20 33.09 -2.97 36.27
C LEU A 20 33.13 -3.57 34.86
N THR A 21 32.22 -3.13 34.00
CA THR A 21 32.26 -3.36 32.55
C THR A 21 32.33 -2.03 31.80
N GLY A 22 33.35 -1.23 32.13
CA GLY A 22 34.20 -0.53 31.17
C GLY A 22 33.64 0.46 30.15
N PHE A 23 32.40 0.96 30.24
CA PHE A 23 31.96 2.14 29.47
C PHE A 23 30.95 2.97 30.27
N ALA A 24 31.14 4.29 30.36
CA ALA A 24 30.16 5.18 30.95
C ALA A 24 28.88 5.19 30.11
N ALA A 25 27.71 5.01 30.75
CA ALA A 25 26.43 5.17 30.10
C ALA A 25 26.20 6.67 29.83
N VAL A 26 25.92 7.02 28.57
CA VAL A 26 25.59 8.39 28.15
C VAL A 26 24.07 8.51 28.10
N SER A 27 23.52 9.53 28.76
CA SER A 27 22.09 9.82 28.68
C SER A 27 21.77 10.48 27.34
N VAL A 28 21.04 9.77 26.48
CA VAL A 28 20.59 10.29 25.18
C VAL A 28 19.20 10.89 25.35
N ARG A 29 19.03 12.15 24.97
CA ARG A 29 17.75 12.85 24.96
C ARG A 29 17.34 13.15 23.52
N VAL A 30 16.11 12.79 23.17
CA VAL A 30 15.53 13.06 21.85
C VAL A 30 14.26 13.87 22.04
N GLN A 31 14.29 15.12 21.59
CA GLN A 31 13.13 16.00 21.55
C GLN A 31 12.18 15.52 20.44
N LEU A 32 10.90 15.38 20.78
CA LEU A 32 9.87 15.00 19.82
C LEU A 32 9.49 16.20 18.94
N PRO A 33 9.13 15.98 17.67
CA PRO A 33 8.78 17.04 16.74
C PRO A 33 7.50 17.77 17.17
N GLU A 34 7.38 19.03 16.81
CA GLU A 34 6.29 19.90 17.27
C GLU A 34 4.89 19.36 16.95
N ASN A 35 4.70 18.82 15.74
CA ASN A 35 3.42 18.21 15.32
C ASN A 35 3.02 16.97 16.13
N VAL A 36 3.97 16.35 16.84
CA VAL A 36 3.72 15.28 17.80
C VAL A 36 3.44 15.87 19.17
N ARG A 37 4.28 16.80 19.65
CA ARG A 37 4.13 17.45 20.95
C ARG A 37 2.79 18.17 21.10
N ALA A 38 2.33 18.84 20.05
CA ALA A 38 1.06 19.56 20.02
C ALA A 38 -0.16 18.66 20.26
N THR A 39 -0.04 17.34 20.06
CA THR A 39 -1.13 16.39 20.35
C THR A 39 -1.29 16.12 21.85
N GLY A 40 -0.26 16.40 22.66
CA GLY A 40 -0.20 16.03 24.07
C GLY A 40 -0.17 14.51 24.33
N GLN A 41 -0.15 13.68 23.28
CA GLN A 41 -0.14 12.23 23.42
C GLN A 41 1.28 11.72 23.67
N SER A 42 1.40 10.71 24.53
CA SER A 42 2.68 10.03 24.76
C SER A 42 3.02 9.16 23.54
N VAL A 43 4.23 9.34 23.01
CA VAL A 43 4.78 8.50 21.94
C VAL A 43 5.72 7.47 22.55
N THR A 44 5.66 6.24 22.06
CA THR A 44 6.60 5.18 22.44
C THR A 44 7.58 4.91 21.31
N MET A 45 8.87 4.98 21.58
CA MET A 45 9.95 4.64 20.65
C MET A 45 10.60 3.33 21.11
N ARG A 46 10.76 2.37 20.20
CA ARG A 46 11.63 1.21 20.40
C ARG A 46 13.06 1.58 20.04
N VAL A 47 14.00 1.24 20.92
CA VAL A 47 15.43 1.51 20.76
C VAL A 47 16.14 0.21 20.38
N TYR A 48 16.91 0.23 19.31
CA TYR A 48 17.69 -0.90 18.81
C TYR A 48 19.18 -0.50 18.76
N GLU A 49 20.08 -1.30 19.32
CA GLU A 49 21.52 -1.13 19.06
C GLU A 49 21.88 -1.76 17.71
N LEU A 50 22.70 -1.06 16.94
CA LEU A 50 23.15 -1.49 15.62
C LEU A 50 24.45 -2.28 15.71
N ASP A 51 24.59 -3.33 14.90
CA ASP A 51 25.83 -4.11 14.77
C ASP A 51 27.00 -3.19 14.35
N ARG A 52 28.20 -3.43 14.91
CA ARG A 52 29.41 -2.66 14.59
C ARG A 52 29.73 -2.68 13.09
N ARG A 53 29.37 -3.74 12.36
CA ARG A 53 29.55 -3.82 10.90
C ARG A 53 28.70 -2.81 10.13
N VAL A 54 27.49 -2.50 10.65
CA VAL A 54 26.63 -1.45 10.08
C VAL A 54 27.25 -0.07 10.31
N GLN A 55 27.92 0.11 11.44
CA GLN A 55 28.61 1.36 11.82
C GLN A 55 29.88 1.63 11.01
N GLN A 56 30.49 0.59 10.44
CA GLN A 56 31.71 0.67 9.63
C GLN A 56 31.44 0.87 8.12
N LYS A 57 30.17 0.92 7.70
CA LYS A 57 29.84 1.30 6.33
C LYS A 57 30.36 2.72 6.07
N SER A 58 31.10 2.89 4.98
CA SER A 58 31.83 4.13 4.62
C SER A 58 30.95 5.36 4.45
N ASN A 59 29.62 5.22 4.41
CA ASN A 59 28.67 6.32 4.23
C ASN A 59 27.56 6.30 5.29
N TRP A 60 27.94 6.53 6.55
CA TRP A 60 27.02 6.63 7.69
C TRP A 60 25.90 7.64 7.46
N HIS A 61 26.22 8.81 6.90
CA HIS A 61 25.24 9.87 6.66
C HIS A 61 24.17 9.45 5.64
N ALA A 62 24.55 8.83 4.53
CA ALA A 62 23.59 8.31 3.56
C ALA A 62 22.71 7.20 4.17
N LEU A 63 23.27 6.36 5.04
CA LEU A 63 22.47 5.36 5.75
C LEU A 63 21.43 6.01 6.68
N GLN A 64 21.81 7.04 7.42
CA GLN A 64 20.88 7.80 8.27
C GLN A 64 19.72 8.39 7.44
N GLN A 65 20.03 9.01 6.29
CA GLN A 65 19.02 9.57 5.40
C GLN A 65 18.09 8.48 4.85
N GLN A 66 18.65 7.38 4.34
CA GLN A 66 17.88 6.25 3.81
C GLN A 66 16.93 5.66 4.86
N VAL A 67 17.35 5.61 6.13
CA VAL A 67 16.55 5.07 7.23
C VAL A 67 15.48 6.05 7.67
N ALA A 68 15.79 7.35 7.74
CA ALA A 68 14.84 8.40 8.11
C ALA A 68 13.67 8.53 7.12
N GLU A 69 13.92 8.22 5.83
CA GLU A 69 12.90 8.22 4.79
C GLU A 69 11.99 6.98 4.82
N LYS A 70 12.30 5.95 5.62
CA LYS A 70 11.51 4.73 5.65
C LYS A 70 10.16 4.96 6.34
N PRO A 71 9.05 4.70 5.64
CA PRO A 71 7.73 4.75 6.26
C PRO A 71 7.47 3.51 7.16
N PRO A 72 6.37 3.47 7.93
CA PRO A 72 6.17 2.52 9.03
C PRO A 72 6.36 1.04 8.67
N MET A 73 5.88 0.59 7.51
CA MET A 73 6.04 -0.80 7.09
C MET A 73 7.50 -1.09 6.72
N ALA A 74 8.11 -0.19 5.96
CA ALA A 74 9.47 -0.35 5.46
C ALA A 74 10.51 -0.32 6.59
N ILE A 75 10.32 0.53 7.62
CA ILE A 75 11.24 0.57 8.75
C ILE A 75 11.12 -0.69 9.62
N ASN A 76 9.91 -1.20 9.82
CA ASN A 76 9.71 -2.45 10.55
C ASN A 76 10.29 -3.65 9.79
N GLN A 77 10.20 -3.65 8.46
CA GLN A 77 10.88 -4.64 7.64
C GLN A 77 12.40 -4.52 7.73
N TYR A 78 12.95 -3.30 7.72
CA TYR A 78 14.38 -3.06 7.92
C TYR A 78 14.88 -3.63 9.26
N VAL A 79 14.13 -3.41 10.35
CA VAL A 79 14.45 -3.98 11.68
C VAL A 79 14.52 -5.50 11.62
N ARG A 80 13.54 -6.16 10.99
CA ARG A 80 13.49 -7.62 10.86
C ARG A 80 14.62 -8.18 9.99
N GLN A 81 14.85 -7.57 8.83
CA GLN A 81 15.88 -7.99 7.87
C GLN A 81 17.30 -7.87 8.43
N ASN A 82 17.53 -6.89 9.31
CA ASN A 82 18.81 -6.72 9.99
C ASN A 82 18.87 -7.43 11.35
N HIS A 83 17.86 -8.25 11.67
CA HIS A 83 17.76 -9.02 12.91
C HIS A 83 17.97 -8.17 14.18
N LEU A 84 17.53 -6.91 14.16
CA LEU A 84 17.74 -5.98 15.26
C LEU A 84 16.84 -6.35 16.45
N LYS A 85 17.45 -6.46 17.63
CA LYS A 85 16.73 -6.72 18.88
C LYS A 85 16.48 -5.41 19.60
N ALA A 86 15.25 -5.20 20.04
CA ALA A 86 14.91 -4.04 20.86
C ALA A 86 15.61 -4.17 22.21
N LEU A 87 16.33 -3.11 22.61
CA LEU A 87 16.94 -2.99 23.92
C LEU A 87 15.98 -2.41 24.95
N ALA A 88 15.13 -1.48 24.50
CA ALA A 88 14.18 -0.79 25.35
C ALA A 88 12.99 -0.26 24.54
N ALA A 89 11.89 0.01 25.25
CA ALA A 89 10.82 0.89 24.80
C ALA A 89 10.80 2.10 25.73
N VAL A 90 10.87 3.29 25.15
CA VAL A 90 10.93 4.56 25.88
C VAL A 90 9.78 5.44 25.44
N SER A 91 9.11 6.09 26.39
CA SER A 91 7.90 6.86 26.11
C SER A 91 7.97 8.26 26.67
N GLY A 92 7.29 9.20 26.01
CA GLY A 92 7.22 10.59 26.47
C GLY A 92 6.35 11.46 25.56
N GLN A 93 5.94 12.61 26.08
CA GLN A 93 5.10 13.59 25.36
C GLN A 93 5.91 14.67 24.66
N ALA A 94 7.00 15.14 25.29
CA ALA A 94 7.86 16.20 24.74
C ALA A 94 9.23 15.66 24.29
N GLU A 95 9.78 14.72 25.03
CA GLU A 95 11.08 14.10 24.78
C GLU A 95 11.04 12.62 25.16
N VAL A 96 11.93 11.82 24.58
CA VAL A 96 12.23 10.45 25.04
C VAL A 96 13.69 10.36 25.45
N LYS A 97 13.98 9.52 26.46
CA LYS A 97 15.32 9.35 27.02
C LYS A 97 15.72 7.89 27.09
N PHE A 98 16.97 7.58 26.78
CA PHE A 98 17.52 6.25 26.99
C PHE A 98 19.01 6.30 27.31
N GLY A 99 19.51 5.25 27.97
CA GLY A 99 20.95 5.08 28.21
C GLY A 99 21.63 4.49 26.98
N GLY A 100 22.58 5.23 26.40
CA GLY A 100 23.43 4.79 25.32
C GLY A 100 24.85 4.45 25.79
N ARG A 101 25.61 3.73 24.97
CA ARG A 101 27.04 3.47 25.20
C ARG A 101 27.87 4.30 24.23
N PHE A 102 28.90 4.96 24.75
CA PHE A 102 29.85 5.73 23.94
C PHE A 102 30.36 4.91 22.74
N GLY A 103 30.38 5.55 21.56
CA GLY A 103 30.83 4.96 20.30
C GLY A 103 29.87 3.96 19.65
N ARG A 104 28.79 3.55 20.32
CA ARG A 104 27.76 2.67 19.75
C ARG A 104 26.72 3.47 18.98
N ALA A 105 26.09 2.81 18.01
CA ALA A 105 25.00 3.39 17.24
C ALA A 105 23.65 2.72 17.53
N TYR A 106 22.60 3.51 17.43
CA TYR A 106 21.24 3.14 17.78
C TYR A 106 20.27 3.57 16.68
N LEU A 107 19.18 2.82 16.55
CA LEU A 107 18.01 3.15 15.77
C LEU A 107 16.82 3.27 16.71
N LEU A 108 16.09 4.38 16.61
CA LEU A 108 14.83 4.61 17.28
C LEU A 108 13.70 4.52 16.26
N VAL A 109 12.71 3.68 16.53
CA VAL A 109 11.52 3.51 15.68
C VAL A 109 10.28 3.70 16.54
N GLN A 110 9.37 4.59 16.12
CA GLN A 110 8.11 4.78 16.82
C GLN A 110 7.25 3.50 16.74
N ASP A 111 6.69 3.09 17.87
CA ASP A 111 5.63 2.09 17.92
C ASP A 111 4.30 2.75 17.54
N THR A 112 3.73 2.34 16.41
CA THR A 112 2.50 2.97 15.88
C THR A 112 1.38 1.96 15.77
N LYS A 113 0.25 2.32 16.40
CA LYS A 113 -1.04 1.67 16.18
C LYS A 113 -1.73 2.37 15.01
N LEU A 114 -1.58 1.79 13.82
CA LEU A 114 -2.16 2.33 12.59
C LEU A 114 -3.68 2.22 12.61
N GLN A 115 -4.36 3.27 12.13
CA GLN A 115 -5.80 3.32 12.00
C GLN A 115 -6.19 3.72 10.57
N PRO A 116 -6.99 2.91 9.86
CA PRO A 116 -7.56 3.28 8.58
C PRO A 116 -8.24 4.64 8.63
N PHE A 117 -8.03 5.44 7.58
CA PHE A 117 -8.63 6.76 7.40
C PHE A 117 -8.19 7.90 8.33
N VAL A 118 -7.54 7.60 9.45
CA VAL A 118 -7.05 8.59 10.41
C VAL A 118 -5.67 9.10 10.00
N SER A 119 -5.50 10.42 9.95
CA SER A 119 -4.19 11.04 9.82
C SER A 119 -3.51 11.09 11.20
N GLN A 120 -2.34 10.48 11.32
CA GLN A 120 -1.61 10.35 12.58
C GLN A 120 -0.27 11.05 12.48
N SER A 121 0.15 11.74 13.54
CA SER A 121 1.53 12.26 13.64
C SER A 121 2.51 11.09 13.77
N TRP A 122 3.63 11.19 13.06
CA TRP A 122 4.67 10.16 12.97
C TRP A 122 6.03 10.80 13.15
N VAL A 123 6.80 10.27 14.10
CA VAL A 123 8.22 10.56 14.27
C VAL A 123 9.00 9.71 13.27
N GLN A 124 9.77 10.36 12.40
CA GLN A 124 10.61 9.64 11.44
C GLN A 124 11.65 8.77 12.18
N PRO A 125 12.03 7.61 11.62
CA PRO A 125 13.05 6.77 12.23
C PRO A 125 14.36 7.55 12.43
N LEU A 126 14.94 7.46 13.62
CA LEU A 126 16.16 8.18 13.97
C LEU A 126 17.30 7.21 14.17
N MET A 127 18.33 7.33 13.33
CA MET A 127 19.58 6.60 13.49
C MET A 127 20.67 7.55 14.00
N LEU A 128 21.35 7.18 15.09
CA LEU A 128 22.33 8.04 15.75
C LEU A 128 23.53 7.25 16.28
N LYS A 129 24.68 7.90 16.41
CA LYS A 129 25.88 7.36 17.09
C LYS A 129 26.10 8.16 18.37
N VAL A 130 26.28 7.46 19.48
CA VAL A 130 26.45 8.08 20.80
C VAL A 130 27.88 8.57 20.95
N THR A 131 28.02 9.85 21.29
CA THR A 131 29.28 10.50 21.67
C THR A 131 29.25 10.85 23.16
N ASP A 132 30.36 11.35 23.69
CA ASP A 132 30.50 11.85 25.07
C ASP A 132 29.88 13.25 25.26
N GLN A 133 29.73 14.00 24.17
CA GLN A 133 29.13 15.34 24.13
C GLN A 133 27.68 15.34 23.61
N MET A 134 26.88 14.31 23.92
CA MET A 134 25.50 14.25 23.42
C MET A 134 24.63 15.35 24.04
N GLU A 135 24.21 16.30 23.19
CA GLU A 135 23.14 17.24 23.48
C GLU A 135 21.76 16.63 23.22
N THR A 136 20.70 17.41 23.45
CA THR A 136 19.35 17.01 23.06
C THR A 136 19.25 17.00 21.53
N LEU A 137 18.85 15.87 20.96
CA LEU A 137 18.66 15.70 19.52
C LEU A 137 17.22 16.00 19.13
N ASP A 138 17.02 16.78 18.07
CA ASP A 138 15.68 17.01 17.52
C ASP A 138 15.29 15.91 16.53
N ALA A 139 14.22 15.18 16.84
CA ALA A 139 13.61 14.26 15.89
C ALA A 139 12.74 15.01 14.88
N LYS A 140 12.66 14.47 13.67
CA LYS A 140 11.78 14.99 12.61
C LYS A 140 10.43 14.30 12.65
N GLY A 141 9.38 15.07 12.37
CA GLY A 141 8.00 14.59 12.34
C GLY A 141 7.31 14.86 11.02
N THR A 142 6.31 14.05 10.72
CA THR A 142 5.40 14.20 9.57
C THR A 142 4.03 13.63 9.95
N SER A 143 3.08 13.65 9.02
CA SER A 143 1.85 12.86 9.11
C SER A 143 1.95 11.57 8.29
N ILE A 144 1.24 10.54 8.75
CA ILE A 144 0.95 9.33 8.01
C ILE A 144 -0.55 9.08 7.96
N ALA A 145 -1.03 8.40 6.91
CA ALA A 145 -2.42 8.01 6.80
C ALA A 145 -2.58 6.71 6.00
N GLU A 146 -3.46 5.83 6.44
CA GLU A 146 -3.83 4.64 5.66
C GLU A 146 -4.96 5.03 4.68
N ARG A 147 -4.72 4.80 3.38
CA ARG A 147 -5.68 4.99 2.28
C ARG A 147 -5.51 3.85 1.27
N PRO A 148 -6.60 3.34 0.65
CA PRO A 148 -6.51 2.40 -0.46
C PRO A 148 -5.84 3.05 -1.68
N TYR A 149 -4.85 2.37 -2.26
CA TYR A 149 -4.29 2.71 -3.56
C TYR A 149 -3.72 1.49 -4.27
N PHE A 150 -3.62 1.58 -5.59
CA PHE A 150 -2.93 0.65 -6.47
C PHE A 150 -2.46 1.37 -7.73
N TYR A 151 -1.77 0.67 -8.62
CA TYR A 151 -1.33 1.24 -9.88
C TYR A 151 -1.89 0.49 -11.08
N LYS A 152 -2.40 1.24 -12.04
CA LYS A 152 -2.85 0.76 -13.33
C LYS A 152 -1.71 0.73 -14.33
N TYR A 153 -1.53 -0.41 -14.98
CA TYR A 153 -0.53 -0.64 -16.01
C TYR A 153 -1.16 -1.21 -17.28
N GLY A 154 -0.51 -0.94 -18.41
CA GLY A 154 -0.80 -1.54 -19.70
C GLY A 154 0.30 -2.50 -20.10
N THR A 155 -0.07 -3.66 -20.64
CA THR A 155 0.86 -4.66 -21.19
C THR A 155 0.77 -4.64 -22.71
N LYS A 156 1.84 -4.21 -23.37
CA LYS A 156 1.94 -4.19 -24.84
C LYS A 156 1.98 -5.61 -25.41
N THR A 157 1.70 -5.75 -26.70
CA THR A 157 1.75 -7.04 -27.42
C THR A 157 3.11 -7.74 -27.35
N ASN A 158 4.20 -6.98 -27.18
CA ASN A 158 5.56 -7.50 -26.97
C ASN A 158 5.89 -7.82 -25.50
N GLY A 159 4.92 -7.74 -24.59
CA GLY A 159 5.08 -7.96 -23.16
C GLY A 159 5.61 -6.78 -22.35
N ALA A 160 6.02 -5.67 -22.99
CA ALA A 160 6.48 -4.49 -22.27
C ALA A 160 5.35 -3.82 -21.48
N THR A 161 5.61 -3.47 -20.22
CA THR A 161 4.61 -2.83 -19.34
C THR A 161 4.92 -1.36 -19.11
N HIS A 162 3.89 -0.53 -18.96
CA HIS A 162 4.01 0.88 -18.62
C HIS A 162 2.83 1.35 -17.76
N PRO A 163 2.99 2.41 -16.96
CA PRO A 163 1.87 3.06 -16.28
C PRO A 163 0.78 3.45 -17.27
N LEU A 164 -0.48 3.24 -16.90
CA LEU A 164 -1.61 3.46 -17.78
C LEU A 164 -2.56 4.50 -17.18
N ALA A 165 -2.53 5.69 -17.76
CA ALA A 165 -3.36 6.83 -17.36
C ALA A 165 -4.74 6.79 -18.00
N GLY A 166 -5.74 7.38 -17.33
CA GLY A 166 -7.08 7.58 -17.85
C GLY A 166 -8.05 6.41 -17.63
N ALA A 167 -7.62 5.32 -17.01
CA ALA A 167 -8.52 4.20 -16.69
C ALA A 167 -9.50 4.64 -15.61
N GLN A 168 -10.79 4.41 -15.82
CA GLN A 168 -11.81 4.85 -14.87
C GLN A 168 -12.34 3.66 -14.07
N PHE A 169 -12.31 3.82 -12.75
CA PHE A 169 -12.79 2.85 -11.78
C PHE A 169 -13.99 3.41 -11.01
N VAL A 170 -14.84 2.50 -10.54
CA VAL A 170 -15.85 2.78 -9.51
C VAL A 170 -15.56 1.93 -8.28
N LEU A 171 -15.88 2.44 -7.09
CA LEU A 171 -15.77 1.66 -5.85
C LEU A 171 -17.10 1.01 -5.51
N THR A 172 -17.07 -0.27 -5.15
CA THR A 172 -18.26 -1.06 -4.85
C THR A 172 -18.13 -1.83 -3.53
N GLN A 173 -19.27 -2.21 -2.97
CA GLN A 173 -19.37 -3.16 -1.84
C GLN A 173 -20.59 -4.07 -2.04
N GLN A 174 -20.57 -5.25 -1.43
CA GLN A 174 -21.73 -6.13 -1.35
C GLN A 174 -22.35 -6.08 0.05
N VAL A 175 -23.65 -5.79 0.13
CA VAL A 175 -24.41 -5.77 1.38
C VAL A 175 -25.69 -6.57 1.18
N ALA A 176 -25.89 -7.62 1.98
CA ALA A 176 -27.06 -8.50 1.90
C ALA A 176 -27.34 -9.04 0.48
N GLY A 177 -26.29 -9.39 -0.27
CA GLY A 177 -26.39 -9.90 -1.65
C GLY A 177 -26.60 -8.81 -2.73
N GLN A 178 -26.73 -7.55 -2.35
CA GLN A 178 -26.89 -6.42 -3.27
C GLN A 178 -25.56 -5.70 -3.51
N LEU A 179 -25.21 -5.49 -4.78
CA LEU A 179 -24.05 -4.69 -5.17
C LEU A 179 -24.40 -3.20 -5.05
N LEU A 180 -23.59 -2.47 -4.28
CA LEU A 180 -23.71 -1.03 -4.08
C LEU A 180 -22.48 -0.31 -4.63
N TYR A 181 -22.70 0.84 -5.24
CA TYR A 181 -21.70 1.71 -5.82
C TYR A 181 -21.54 2.97 -4.95
N LEU A 182 -20.30 3.39 -4.72
CA LEU A 182 -20.02 4.63 -4.03
C LEU A 182 -20.49 5.82 -4.86
N THR A 183 -21.25 6.72 -4.26
CA THR A 183 -21.75 7.94 -4.90
C THR A 183 -20.82 9.13 -4.63
N LYS A 184 -20.90 10.17 -5.46
CA LYS A 184 -20.09 11.40 -5.34
C LYS A 184 -20.27 12.15 -4.01
N ASN A 185 -21.43 11.99 -3.37
CA ASN A 185 -21.70 12.56 -2.04
C ASN A 185 -21.22 11.67 -0.88
N GLY A 186 -20.50 10.58 -1.15
CA GLY A 186 -19.97 9.66 -0.14
C GLY A 186 -20.97 8.60 0.37
N GLY A 187 -22.17 8.54 -0.22
CA GLY A 187 -23.17 7.50 0.06
C GLY A 187 -22.98 6.23 -0.79
N TRP A 188 -23.98 5.36 -0.73
CA TRP A 188 -24.00 4.10 -1.48
C TRP A 188 -25.33 3.97 -2.24
N SER A 189 -25.28 3.54 -3.49
CA SER A 189 -26.45 3.35 -4.35
C SER A 189 -26.37 2.02 -5.10
N SER A 190 -27.48 1.30 -5.20
CA SER A 190 -27.60 0.14 -6.08
C SER A 190 -27.88 0.51 -7.54
N ILE A 191 -28.32 1.74 -7.78
CA ILE A 191 -28.55 2.27 -9.12
C ILE A 191 -27.23 2.86 -9.62
N ARG A 192 -26.71 2.29 -10.71
CA ARG A 192 -25.57 2.82 -11.44
C ARG A 192 -26.04 3.94 -12.36
N SER A 193 -25.94 5.19 -11.89
CA SER A 193 -26.15 6.39 -12.70
C SER A 193 -24.83 7.12 -12.92
N GLU A 194 -24.48 7.37 -14.18
CA GLU A 194 -23.21 7.99 -14.57
C GLU A 194 -22.98 9.37 -13.93
N SER A 195 -24.05 10.12 -13.66
CA SER A 195 -23.94 11.43 -13.04
C SER A 195 -23.72 11.38 -11.52
N SER A 196 -24.11 10.29 -10.85
CA SER A 196 -24.10 10.20 -9.38
C SER A 196 -22.99 9.31 -8.81
N ILE A 197 -22.47 8.34 -9.57
CA ILE A 197 -21.42 7.42 -9.10
C ILE A 197 -20.05 8.13 -9.08
N GLN A 198 -19.30 7.89 -8.01
CA GLN A 198 -17.93 8.39 -7.89
C GLN A 198 -17.01 7.56 -8.80
N ARG A 199 -16.30 8.25 -9.69
CA ARG A 199 -15.27 7.67 -10.56
C ARG A 199 -13.88 8.03 -10.06
N PHE A 200 -12.95 7.10 -10.21
CA PHE A 200 -11.54 7.26 -9.87
C PHE A 200 -10.71 7.00 -11.13
N THR A 201 -9.97 8.01 -11.57
CA THR A 201 -9.20 7.93 -12.80
C THR A 201 -7.73 7.67 -12.47
N SER A 202 -7.10 6.71 -13.15
CA SER A 202 -5.66 6.49 -13.01
C SER A 202 -4.88 7.70 -13.54
N ASP A 203 -3.92 8.19 -12.77
CA ASP A 203 -3.11 9.34 -13.17
C ASP A 203 -1.99 8.96 -14.15
N LYS A 204 -1.10 9.91 -14.47
CA LYS A 204 0.03 9.71 -15.40
C LYS A 204 1.06 8.68 -14.91
N GLU A 205 1.13 8.45 -13.61
CA GLU A 205 1.90 7.36 -12.98
C GLU A 205 1.08 6.07 -12.85
N GLY A 206 -0.15 6.06 -13.34
CA GLY A 206 -1.11 4.97 -13.22
C GLY A 206 -1.73 4.86 -11.84
N LEU A 207 -1.47 5.76 -10.90
CA LEU A 207 -1.97 5.67 -9.53
C LEU A 207 -3.50 5.82 -9.53
N VAL A 208 -4.17 4.88 -8.88
CA VAL A 208 -5.58 4.97 -8.49
C VAL A 208 -5.62 4.96 -6.97
N ARG A 209 -6.28 5.96 -6.37
CA ARG A 209 -6.33 6.14 -4.92
C ARG A 209 -7.71 6.60 -4.47
N TYR A 210 -8.14 6.11 -3.32
CA TYR A 210 -9.33 6.62 -2.65
C TYR A 210 -8.96 7.72 -1.64
N ASP A 211 -9.40 8.95 -1.93
CA ASP A 211 -9.23 10.14 -1.07
C ASP A 211 -10.53 10.64 -0.45
N GLY A 212 -11.61 9.86 -0.57
CA GLY A 212 -12.90 10.22 -0.03
C GLY A 212 -13.01 10.11 1.50
N PRO A 213 -14.23 10.28 2.04
CA PRO A 213 -14.53 10.12 3.46
C PRO A 213 -14.16 8.74 4.01
N THR A 214 -14.10 8.61 5.33
CA THR A 214 -13.84 7.32 5.99
C THR A 214 -14.81 6.24 5.51
N LEU A 215 -14.24 5.10 5.10
CA LEU A 215 -14.99 3.88 4.84
C LEU A 215 -15.00 3.02 6.10
N SER A 216 -16.13 2.40 6.38
CA SER A 216 -16.26 1.43 7.47
C SER A 216 -15.34 0.22 7.24
N PRO A 217 -14.97 -0.52 8.29
CA PRO A 217 -14.29 -1.79 8.13
C PRO A 217 -15.12 -2.75 7.27
N GLY A 218 -14.48 -3.42 6.32
CA GLY A 218 -15.18 -4.29 5.37
C GLY A 218 -14.39 -4.59 4.10
N ASN A 219 -15.05 -5.30 3.19
CA ASN A 219 -14.54 -5.65 1.87
C ASN A 219 -15.19 -4.77 0.80
N TYR A 220 -14.36 -4.27 -0.09
CA TYR A 220 -14.72 -3.38 -1.19
C TYR A 220 -14.01 -3.84 -2.46
N GLU A 221 -14.49 -3.38 -3.61
CA GLU A 221 -13.85 -3.64 -4.90
C GLU A 221 -13.82 -2.37 -5.74
N PHE A 222 -12.64 -2.00 -6.24
CA PHE A 222 -12.57 -1.14 -7.41
C PHE A 222 -12.84 -1.97 -8.65
N ARG A 223 -13.75 -1.49 -9.50
CA ARG A 223 -14.10 -2.10 -10.78
C ARG A 223 -13.79 -1.14 -11.91
N GLU A 224 -12.92 -1.53 -12.84
CA GLU A 224 -12.69 -0.74 -14.05
C GLU A 224 -13.98 -0.75 -14.89
N VAL A 225 -14.41 0.43 -15.31
CA VAL A 225 -15.63 0.64 -16.08
C VAL A 225 -15.38 1.31 -17.42
N ASP A 226 -14.18 1.84 -17.62
CA ASP A 226 -13.74 2.45 -18.87
C ASP A 226 -12.21 2.31 -18.98
N ALA A 227 -11.77 1.56 -19.99
CA ALA A 227 -10.35 1.36 -20.25
C ALA A 227 -9.80 2.47 -21.17
N PRO A 228 -8.53 2.85 -21.01
CA PRO A 228 -7.88 3.78 -21.94
C PRO A 228 -7.81 3.20 -23.35
N LYS A 229 -7.86 4.09 -24.35
CA LYS A 229 -7.83 3.72 -25.78
C LYS A 229 -6.70 2.73 -26.09
N GLY A 230 -7.05 1.64 -26.77
CA GLY A 230 -6.12 0.60 -27.20
C GLY A 230 -5.79 -0.45 -26.13
N TYR A 231 -6.52 -0.49 -25.02
CA TYR A 231 -6.42 -1.53 -23.99
C TYR A 231 -7.78 -2.14 -23.69
N GLU A 232 -7.80 -3.42 -23.36
CA GLU A 232 -9.00 -4.14 -22.94
C GLU A 232 -9.04 -4.25 -21.41
N ILE A 233 -10.23 -4.13 -20.81
CA ILE A 233 -10.39 -4.37 -19.37
C ILE A 233 -10.07 -5.84 -19.09
N SER A 234 -9.13 -6.09 -18.17
CA SER A 234 -8.82 -7.46 -17.75
C SER A 234 -9.72 -7.90 -16.58
N GLN A 235 -9.88 -9.21 -16.40
CA GLN A 235 -10.59 -9.79 -15.24
C GLN A 235 -10.04 -9.27 -13.90
N ALA A 236 -8.73 -9.06 -13.80
CA ALA A 236 -8.10 -8.52 -12.59
C ALA A 236 -8.48 -7.04 -12.35
N ALA A 237 -8.75 -6.28 -13.41
CA ALA A 237 -9.17 -4.89 -13.32
C ALA A 237 -10.69 -4.73 -13.08
N GLU A 238 -11.49 -5.73 -13.46
CA GLU A 238 -12.92 -5.80 -13.09
C GLU A 238 -13.12 -6.02 -11.58
N HIS A 239 -12.13 -6.61 -10.90
CA HIS A 239 -12.22 -7.01 -9.49
C HIS A 239 -10.92 -6.71 -8.72
N VAL A 240 -10.69 -5.42 -8.40
CA VAL A 240 -9.59 -5.01 -7.54
C VAL A 240 -10.04 -4.99 -6.09
N ASN A 241 -9.80 -6.11 -5.40
CA ASN A 241 -10.22 -6.32 -4.01
C ASN A 241 -9.50 -5.37 -3.04
N VAL A 242 -10.25 -4.77 -2.13
CA VAL A 242 -9.78 -3.90 -1.05
C VAL A 242 -10.36 -4.37 0.27
N HIS A 243 -9.49 -4.65 1.24
CA HIS A 243 -9.91 -4.97 2.61
C HIS A 243 -9.48 -3.87 3.56
N ILE A 244 -10.46 -3.31 4.28
CA ILE A 244 -10.29 -2.27 5.28
C ILE A 244 -10.52 -2.89 6.66
N PRO A 245 -9.50 -3.06 7.49
CA PRO A 245 -9.68 -3.59 8.84
C PRO A 245 -10.25 -2.51 9.79
N ALA A 246 -10.66 -2.90 10.99
CA ALA A 246 -10.97 -1.94 12.06
C ALA A 246 -9.72 -1.17 12.54
N ASN A 247 -8.57 -1.81 12.47
CA ASN A 247 -7.29 -1.35 12.96
C ASN A 247 -6.17 -2.03 12.16
N GLY A 248 -5.04 -1.34 12.00
CA GLY A 248 -3.91 -1.81 11.21
C GLY A 248 -3.97 -1.35 9.75
N LYS A 249 -3.50 -2.21 8.84
CA LYS A 249 -3.21 -1.85 7.45
C LYS A 249 -4.30 -2.22 6.49
N ILE A 250 -4.59 -1.30 5.58
CA ILE A 250 -5.44 -1.59 4.41
C ILE A 250 -4.69 -2.56 3.50
N GLN A 251 -5.43 -3.46 2.87
CA GLN A 251 -4.90 -4.39 1.88
C GLN A 251 -5.57 -4.19 0.53
N VAL A 252 -4.80 -4.27 -0.55
CA VAL A 252 -5.32 -4.29 -1.93
C VAL A 252 -4.77 -5.51 -2.63
N GLN A 253 -5.64 -6.32 -3.25
CA GLN A 253 -5.29 -7.63 -3.82
C GLN A 253 -4.48 -8.50 -2.82
N GLY A 254 -4.89 -8.49 -1.54
CA GLY A 254 -4.20 -9.20 -0.45
C GLY A 254 -2.83 -8.61 -0.05
N THR A 255 -2.34 -7.57 -0.73
CA THR A 255 -1.10 -6.88 -0.39
C THR A 255 -1.36 -5.79 0.63
N ALA A 256 -0.72 -5.85 1.80
CA ALA A 256 -0.74 -4.77 2.78
C ALA A 256 -0.07 -3.50 2.25
N LEU A 257 -0.75 -2.36 2.42
CA LEU A 257 -0.27 -1.09 1.91
C LEU A 257 0.73 -0.42 2.86
N GLU A 258 1.66 0.33 2.27
CA GLU A 258 2.32 1.40 2.99
C GLU A 258 1.30 2.50 3.29
N SER A 259 1.36 3.06 4.49
CA SER A 259 0.81 4.36 4.81
C SER A 259 1.29 5.44 3.83
N LEU A 260 0.43 6.39 3.54
CA LEU A 260 0.83 7.63 2.90
C LEU A 260 1.71 8.40 3.87
N VAL A 261 2.75 9.07 3.37
CA VAL A 261 3.60 9.98 4.15
C VAL A 261 3.37 11.39 3.63
N ALA A 262 3.00 12.31 4.52
CA ALA A 262 2.62 13.68 4.15
C ALA A 262 1.57 13.71 3.02
N GLY A 263 0.59 12.79 3.08
CA GLY A 263 -0.49 12.67 2.10
C GLY A 263 -0.07 12.07 0.75
N ARG A 264 1.16 11.59 0.58
CA ARG A 264 1.66 11.00 -0.67
C ARG A 264 2.00 9.53 -0.52
N VAL A 265 1.82 8.77 -1.59
CA VAL A 265 2.28 7.38 -1.64
C VAL A 265 3.81 7.35 -1.61
N PRO A 266 4.45 6.58 -0.70
CA PRO A 266 5.91 6.53 -0.59
C PRO A 266 6.58 6.05 -1.89
N LYS A 267 7.70 6.66 -2.29
CA LYS A 267 8.43 6.26 -3.51
C LYS A 267 8.85 4.80 -3.52
N ILE A 268 9.10 4.21 -2.34
CA ILE A 268 9.52 2.81 -2.22
C ILE A 268 8.49 1.79 -2.76
N VAL A 269 7.20 2.16 -2.85
CA VAL A 269 6.17 1.24 -3.34
C VAL A 269 5.84 1.37 -4.83
N THR A 270 6.32 2.41 -5.53
CA THR A 270 6.01 2.62 -6.97
C THR A 270 6.55 1.48 -7.85
N THR A 271 7.60 0.80 -7.38
CA THR A 271 8.22 -0.35 -8.06
C THR A 271 7.58 -1.70 -7.68
N GLN A 272 6.68 -1.74 -6.71
CA GLN A 272 6.09 -2.97 -6.21
C GLN A 272 5.07 -3.54 -7.19
N ARG A 273 5.43 -4.65 -7.84
CA ARG A 273 4.57 -5.28 -8.86
C ARG A 273 3.26 -5.84 -8.31
N SER A 274 3.22 -6.23 -7.03
CA SER A 274 2.00 -6.78 -6.41
C SER A 274 0.87 -5.75 -6.24
N LEU A 275 1.17 -4.46 -6.39
CA LEU A 275 0.19 -3.37 -6.38
C LEU A 275 -0.24 -2.96 -7.79
N ARG A 276 0.19 -3.68 -8.83
CA ARG A 276 -0.09 -3.33 -10.23
C ARG A 276 -1.24 -4.18 -10.77
N VAL A 277 -2.19 -3.50 -11.39
CA VAL A 277 -3.34 -4.08 -12.11
C VAL A 277 -3.14 -3.82 -13.60
N TYR A 278 -3.14 -4.87 -14.42
CA TYR A 278 -2.74 -4.80 -15.82
C TYR A 278 -3.94 -4.91 -16.77
N ASN A 279 -3.92 -4.13 -17.84
CA ASN A 279 -4.75 -4.41 -19.03
C ASN A 279 -3.87 -4.80 -20.21
N PRO A 280 -4.25 -5.83 -20.99
CA PRO A 280 -3.59 -6.12 -22.24
C PRO A 280 -3.89 -5.04 -23.28
N GLN A 281 -2.92 -4.75 -24.13
CA GLN A 281 -3.11 -3.93 -25.33
C GLN A 281 -4.02 -4.69 -26.29
N GLN A 282 -5.05 -4.01 -26.79
CA GLN A 282 -5.93 -4.54 -27.81
C GLN A 282 -5.12 -4.86 -29.07
N LEU A 283 -5.34 -6.05 -29.64
CA LEU A 283 -4.75 -6.41 -30.91
C LEU A 283 -5.40 -5.58 -32.02
N ALA A 284 -4.58 -5.01 -32.90
CA ALA A 284 -5.10 -4.36 -34.09
C ALA A 284 -5.78 -5.44 -34.97
N THR A 285 -7.10 -5.50 -34.95
CA THR A 285 -7.86 -6.17 -35.99
C THR A 285 -7.68 -5.33 -37.25
N GLY A 286 -6.95 -5.85 -38.23
CA GLY A 286 -6.75 -5.21 -39.51
C GLY A 286 -8.09 -5.11 -40.25
N ASN A 287 -8.84 -4.04 -40.01
CA ASN A 287 -9.84 -3.60 -40.95
C ASN A 287 -9.05 -2.87 -42.03
N SER A 288 -8.68 -3.62 -43.07
CA SER A 288 -8.39 -3.03 -44.37
C SER A 288 -9.67 -2.33 -44.78
N GLU A 289 -9.73 -1.01 -44.60
CA GLU A 289 -10.68 -0.19 -45.33
C GLU A 289 -10.46 -0.51 -46.81
N THR A 290 -11.39 -1.27 -47.39
CA THR A 290 -11.49 -1.38 -48.84
C THR A 290 -11.89 0.00 -49.33
N ASP A 291 -10.88 0.73 -49.79
CA ASP A 291 -11.02 1.92 -50.62
C ASP A 291 -11.93 1.55 -51.80
N ASP A 292 -13.19 1.96 -51.71
CA ASP A 292 -14.21 1.78 -52.75
C ASP A 292 -13.83 2.65 -53.95
N LYS A 293 -12.97 2.13 -54.82
CA LYS A 293 -12.75 2.69 -56.15
C LYS A 293 -13.70 2.04 -57.13
N SER A 294 -14.83 2.72 -57.28
CA SER A 294 -15.74 2.68 -58.42
C SER A 294 -15.02 2.39 -59.75
N VAL A 295 -15.49 1.35 -60.43
CA VAL A 295 -15.11 0.94 -61.79
C VAL A 295 -16.01 1.64 -62.81
N ASN A 296 -15.40 2.36 -63.76
CA ASN A 296 -15.75 2.43 -65.19
C ASN A 296 -14.81 3.47 -65.83
N GLY A 297 -14.17 3.31 -66.99
CA GLY A 297 -14.17 2.31 -68.05
C GLY A 297 -13.39 2.96 -69.21
N GLY A 298 -12.62 2.21 -70.00
CA GLY A 298 -11.87 2.80 -71.12
C GLY A 298 -10.83 1.87 -71.73
N THR A 299 -11.20 1.29 -72.87
CA THR A 299 -10.46 0.43 -73.80
C THR A 299 -9.16 1.04 -74.34
N ASN A 300 -8.15 0.20 -74.63
CA ASN A 300 -7.59 0.03 -76.00
C ASN A 300 -6.48 -1.03 -76.08
N ASN A 301 -6.48 -1.71 -77.23
CA ASN A 301 -5.68 -2.85 -77.67
C ASN A 301 -4.19 -2.53 -77.93
N GLY A 302 -3.33 -3.54 -77.78
CA GLY A 302 -1.97 -3.57 -78.35
C GLY A 302 -1.33 -4.96 -78.21
N GLN A 303 -1.07 -5.59 -79.35
CA GLN A 303 -0.67 -6.99 -79.54
C GLN A 303 0.80 -7.31 -79.16
N ALA A 304 1.04 -8.63 -79.04
CA ALA A 304 2.27 -9.42 -78.90
C ALA A 304 3.46 -8.96 -79.80
N ILE A 305 4.73 -9.39 -79.65
CA ILE A 305 5.35 -10.75 -79.61
C ILE A 305 6.83 -10.59 -79.18
N VAL A 306 7.48 -11.69 -78.72
CA VAL A 306 8.90 -12.13 -78.87
C VAL A 306 9.42 -12.67 -77.51
N SER A 307 9.40 -13.99 -77.25
CA SER A 307 10.45 -15.01 -77.58
C SER A 307 11.81 -14.64 -76.97
N THR A 308 12.57 -15.40 -76.17
CA THR A 308 12.81 -16.85 -76.01
C THR A 308 13.54 -17.13 -74.68
N HIS A 309 13.41 -18.38 -74.19
CA HIS A 309 14.36 -19.21 -73.43
C HIS A 309 15.75 -18.62 -73.06
N ASP A 310 16.16 -18.69 -71.78
CA ASP A 310 17.09 -19.72 -71.27
C ASP A 310 17.23 -19.68 -69.73
N LYS A 311 17.75 -20.78 -69.19
CA LYS A 311 17.89 -21.26 -67.81
C LYS A 311 18.73 -20.34 -66.90
N ASP A 312 18.45 -20.33 -65.58
CA ASP A 312 19.13 -21.18 -64.58
C ASP A 312 18.80 -20.76 -63.13
N LYS A 313 18.82 -21.77 -62.24
CA LYS A 313 19.09 -21.73 -60.78
C LYS A 313 18.14 -21.06 -59.76
N THR A 314 17.55 -21.98 -58.98
CA THR A 314 17.53 -22.07 -57.50
C THR A 314 16.52 -21.27 -56.64
N ALA A 315 15.86 -22.06 -55.79
CA ALA A 315 15.39 -21.79 -54.41
C ALA A 315 14.05 -21.07 -54.18
N ARG A 316 13.01 -21.87 -53.83
CA ARG A 316 12.11 -21.69 -52.66
C ARG A 316 11.04 -22.79 -52.65
N SER A 317 11.07 -23.68 -51.67
CA SER A 317 10.21 -23.62 -50.47
C SER A 317 8.71 -23.60 -50.80
N SER A 318 8.13 -24.79 -50.94
CA SER A 318 6.70 -25.02 -50.72
C SER A 318 6.58 -26.18 -49.74
N LYS A 319 6.06 -25.92 -48.54
CA LYS A 319 5.42 -26.95 -47.71
C LYS A 319 4.49 -26.32 -46.68
N ARG A 320 3.22 -26.67 -46.90
CA ARG A 320 2.00 -26.51 -46.12
C ARG A 320 2.25 -26.62 -44.60
N LYS A 321 1.60 -25.74 -43.82
CA LYS A 321 1.43 -25.91 -42.37
C LYS A 321 0.05 -26.54 -42.08
N PRO A 322 -0.06 -27.51 -41.16
CA PRO A 322 -1.31 -28.19 -40.81
C PRO A 322 -2.18 -27.37 -39.83
N PRO A 323 -3.48 -27.70 -39.67
CA PRO A 323 -4.39 -26.97 -38.81
C PRO A 323 -4.08 -27.20 -37.33
N PHE A 324 -4.09 -26.10 -36.58
CA PHE A 324 -3.82 -26.03 -35.15
C PHE A 324 -5.04 -26.50 -34.34
N TRP A 325 -4.77 -27.34 -33.35
CA TRP A 325 -5.70 -28.06 -32.49
C TRP A 325 -6.25 -27.14 -31.38
N LEU A 326 -7.56 -27.16 -31.12
CA LEU A 326 -8.20 -26.46 -30.00
C LEU A 326 -8.16 -27.35 -28.74
N PRO A 327 -7.82 -26.84 -27.55
CA PRO A 327 -8.06 -27.57 -26.31
C PRO A 327 -9.53 -27.47 -25.88
N GLN A 328 -10.11 -28.63 -25.58
CA GLN A 328 -11.37 -28.79 -24.85
C GLN A 328 -11.15 -28.50 -23.36
N THR A 329 -12.07 -27.79 -22.72
CA THR A 329 -12.22 -27.81 -21.25
C THR A 329 -13.54 -28.50 -20.91
N ASN A 330 -13.42 -29.65 -20.25
CA ASN A 330 -14.53 -30.39 -19.65
C ASN A 330 -15.21 -29.59 -18.53
N GLU A 331 -16.51 -29.81 -18.43
CA GLU A 331 -17.33 -29.54 -17.25
C GLU A 331 -16.72 -30.15 -15.98
N GLU A 332 -16.76 -29.42 -14.87
CA GLU A 332 -17.20 -30.00 -13.61
C GLU A 332 -18.30 -29.11 -13.01
N ARG A 333 -19.53 -29.65 -13.06
CA ARG A 333 -20.67 -29.14 -12.32
C ARG A 333 -20.55 -29.61 -10.87
N THR A 334 -20.44 -28.70 -9.91
CA THR A 334 -20.73 -29.01 -8.51
C THR A 334 -22.00 -28.29 -8.07
N THR A 335 -23.07 -29.08 -8.02
CA THR A 335 -24.37 -28.78 -7.43
C THR A 335 -24.24 -28.74 -5.90
N PHE A 336 -24.68 -27.65 -5.25
CA PHE A 336 -25.09 -27.71 -3.84
C PHE A 336 -26.53 -27.22 -3.73
N ALA A 337 -27.44 -28.17 -3.53
CA ALA A 337 -28.80 -27.93 -3.10
C ALA A 337 -28.82 -27.73 -1.58
N VAL A 338 -29.49 -26.66 -1.16
CA VAL A 338 -30.38 -26.52 0.00
C VAL A 338 -29.93 -27.19 1.33
N VAL A 339 -29.48 -26.34 2.26
CA VAL A 339 -29.97 -26.40 3.65
C VAL A 339 -30.39 -24.99 4.05
N GLY A 340 -31.67 -24.70 3.82
CA GLY A 340 -32.36 -23.60 4.48
C GLY A 340 -32.96 -24.10 5.80
N GLY A 341 -32.84 -23.30 6.85
CA GLY A 341 -33.61 -23.46 8.08
C GLY A 341 -32.84 -23.06 9.33
N LEU A 342 -33.28 -21.97 9.96
CA LEU A 342 -33.01 -21.52 11.36
C LEU A 342 -32.18 -20.25 11.60
N ILE A 343 -32.34 -19.16 10.83
CA ILE A 343 -31.93 -17.81 11.32
C ILE A 343 -32.92 -16.69 10.93
N ILE A 344 -34.23 -16.95 10.96
CA ILE A 344 -35.25 -15.91 10.65
C ILE A 344 -35.82 -15.20 11.89
N LEU A 345 -35.55 -15.67 13.12
CA LEU A 345 -36.13 -15.05 14.33
C LEU A 345 -35.20 -14.11 15.14
N ALA A 346 -33.93 -13.94 14.75
CA ALA A 346 -33.03 -13.01 15.44
C ALA A 346 -32.95 -11.60 14.79
N ALA A 347 -33.39 -11.46 13.53
CA ALA A 347 -33.20 -10.22 12.77
C ALA A 347 -34.25 -9.13 13.07
N THR A 348 -35.43 -9.49 13.58
CA THR A 348 -36.49 -8.52 13.90
C THR A 348 -36.31 -7.83 15.26
N GLY A 349 -35.58 -8.46 16.20
CA GLY A 349 -35.25 -7.86 17.50
C GLY A 349 -34.17 -6.78 17.42
N LEU A 350 -33.18 -6.95 16.55
CA LEU A 350 -32.04 -6.02 16.43
C LEU A 350 -32.39 -4.72 15.68
N LEU A 351 -33.36 -4.74 14.77
CA LEU A 351 -33.81 -3.52 14.07
C LEU A 351 -34.63 -2.57 14.94
N ARG A 352 -35.31 -3.05 15.99
CA ARG A 352 -36.11 -2.18 16.88
C ARG A 352 -35.24 -1.44 17.91
N HIS A 353 -34.14 -2.04 18.36
CA HIS A 353 -33.25 -1.39 19.33
C HIS A 353 -32.37 -0.30 18.68
N TYR A 354 -32.02 -0.43 17.40
CA TYR A 354 -31.18 0.56 16.70
C TYR A 354 -31.89 1.90 16.45
N ARG A 355 -33.22 1.91 16.40
CA ARG A 355 -34.00 3.12 16.08
C ARG A 355 -34.25 4.03 17.28
N HIS A 356 -34.11 3.53 18.52
CA HIS A 356 -34.34 4.32 19.74
C HIS A 356 -33.09 4.99 20.32
N THR A 357 -31.88 4.51 20.02
CA THR A 357 -30.64 5.08 20.56
C THR A 357 -30.12 6.30 19.80
N TYR A 358 -30.61 6.55 18.58
CA TYR A 358 -30.15 7.67 17.75
C TYR A 358 -31.03 8.93 17.79
N THR A 359 -32.24 8.86 18.36
CA THR A 359 -33.11 10.05 18.53
C THR A 359 -32.93 10.74 19.88
N SER A 360 -32.27 10.12 20.87
CA SER A 360 -32.09 10.72 22.21
C SER A 360 -30.84 11.60 22.38
N LYS A 361 -29.98 11.75 21.36
CA LYS A 361 -28.72 12.52 21.48
C LYS A 361 -28.71 13.85 20.73
N LYS A 362 -29.88 14.32 20.29
CA LYS A 362 -30.06 15.64 19.65
C LYS A 362 -30.84 16.65 20.48
N GLU A 363 -31.23 16.29 21.71
CA GLU A 363 -31.76 17.20 22.70
C GLU A 363 -31.07 16.94 24.05
N ARG A 364 -29.94 17.63 24.26
CA ARG A 364 -29.45 18.10 25.57
C ARG A 364 -28.20 18.96 25.37
#